data_AF-Q9VFY4-F1
#
_entry.id   AF-Q9VFY4-F1
#
_cell.length_a   1.000
_cell.length_b   1.000
_cell.length_c   1.000
_cell.angle_alpha   90.00
_cell.angle_beta   90.00
_cell.angle_gamma   90.00
#
_symmetry.space_group_name_H-M   'P 1'
#
loop_
_entity.id
_entity.type
_entity.pdbx_description
1 polymer ?
#
loop_
_entity_poly.entity_id
_entity_poly.type
_entity_poly.pdbx_seq_one_letter_code
_entity_poly.pdbx_strand_id
1 'polypeptide(L)'
;MLLSRKEIVSLLLFLTAIISVLNASVFGNVLPLHVSYEQLGHQVVCVGTAYICLIYAMSTWLYHSNYSRTRLHMRLVLVAMILIMILFNCASTYYFLTGVSFSKLGDSMELIFLFSSFAMASKSVSLSMSAISVVILIVIMVLLIVTIIQSHRRHKRDRMRYLESQKQ
;
A
#
# COMPACT_ATOMS: atom_id res chain seq x y z
N MET A 1 -5.37 20.86 16.72
CA MET A 1 -5.28 20.98 15.24
C MET A 1 -5.84 19.71 14.64
N LEU A 2 -7.05 19.73 14.07
CA LEU A 2 -7.61 18.56 13.37
C LEU A 2 -6.83 18.41 12.06
N LEU A 3 -5.97 17.39 11.97
CA LEU A 3 -5.27 17.05 10.72
C LEU A 3 -6.27 16.99 9.57
N SER A 4 -5.93 17.67 8.48
CA SER A 4 -6.74 17.62 7.26
C SER A 4 -6.77 16.19 6.75
N ARG A 5 -7.90 15.74 6.20
CA ARG A 5 -8.04 14.38 5.65
C ARG A 5 -6.96 14.02 4.63
N LYS A 6 -6.42 15.03 3.92
CA LYS A 6 -5.30 14.86 3.00
C LYS A 6 -4.00 14.51 3.73
N GLU A 7 -3.74 15.17 4.86
CA GLU A 7 -2.55 14.93 5.69
C GLU A 7 -2.62 13.54 6.32
N ILE A 8 -3.80 13.11 6.78
CA ILE A 8 -4.00 11.74 7.29
C ILE A 8 -3.66 10.71 6.21
N VAL A 9 -4.18 10.88 4.99
CA VAL A 9 -3.86 9.97 3.87
C VAL A 9 -2.36 9.99 3.54
N SER A 10 -1.74 11.18 3.54
CA SER A 10 -0.29 11.32 3.30
C SER A 10 0.54 10.61 4.36
N LEU A 11 0.19 10.73 5.64
CA LEU A 11 0.90 10.09 6.74
C LEU A 11 0.74 8.57 6.68
N LEU A 12 -0.46 8.07 6.38
CA LEU A 12 -0.70 6.64 6.21
C LEU A 12 0.09 6.07 5.03
N LEU A 13 0.13 6.75 3.89
CA LEU A 13 0.95 6.34 2.75
C LEU A 13 2.44 6.31 3.11
N PHE A 14 2.92 7.33 3.83
CA PHE A 14 4.32 7.37 4.28
C PHE A 14 4.66 6.21 5.23
N LEU A 15 3.76 5.90 6.16
CA LEU A 15 3.90 4.75 7.06
C LEU A 15 3.94 3.42 6.28
N THR A 16 3.03 3.23 5.32
CA THR A 16 3.04 2.05 4.45
C THR A 16 4.34 1.93 3.66
N ALA A 17 4.91 3.04 3.19
CA ALA A 17 6.19 3.04 2.49
C ALA A 17 7.33 2.56 3.41
N ILE A 18 7.41 3.07 4.65
CA ILE A 18 8.41 2.64 5.62
C ILE A 18 8.28 1.14 5.92
N ILE A 19 7.07 0.67 6.21
CA ILE A 19 6.80 -0.75 6.48
C ILE A 19 7.25 -1.60 5.29
N SER A 20 6.91 -1.18 4.07
CA SER A 20 7.22 -1.92 2.85
C SER A 20 8.73 -1.96 2.56
N VAL A 21 9.46 -0.87 2.81
CA VAL A 21 10.94 -0.84 2.69
C VAL A 21 11.58 -1.76 3.71
N LEU A 22 11.19 -1.65 4.99
CA LEU A 22 11.72 -2.51 6.06
C LEU A 22 11.43 -3.98 5.77
N ASN A 23 10.24 -4.27 5.24
CA ASN A 23 9.87 -5.62 4.85
C ASN A 23 10.76 -6.14 3.72
N ALA A 24 10.97 -5.34 2.67
CA ALA A 24 11.83 -5.75 1.55
C ALA A 24 13.30 -5.93 1.96
N SER A 25 13.85 -5.01 2.77
CA SER A 25 15.29 -4.95 3.05
C SER A 25 15.73 -5.84 4.21
N VAL A 26 14.92 -5.94 5.27
CA VAL A 26 15.32 -6.63 6.52
C VAL A 26 14.70 -8.02 6.58
N PHE A 27 13.37 -8.11 6.45
CA PHE A 27 12.65 -9.36 6.72
C PHE A 27 12.47 -10.23 5.46
N GLY A 28 12.53 -9.63 4.28
CA GLY A 28 12.45 -10.33 3.01
C GLY A 28 13.71 -11.13 2.70
N ASN A 29 14.87 -10.81 3.29
CA ASN A 29 16.16 -11.47 3.04
C ASN A 29 16.33 -12.75 3.89
N VAL A 30 15.35 -13.65 3.87
CA VAL A 30 15.40 -14.90 4.63
C VAL A 30 16.35 -15.91 3.98
N LEU A 31 16.32 -15.99 2.64
CA LEU A 31 17.22 -16.84 1.85
C LEU A 31 18.08 -15.98 0.92
N PRO A 32 19.24 -16.49 0.49
CA PRO A 32 20.01 -15.83 -0.54
C PRO A 32 19.21 -15.79 -1.86
N LEU A 33 19.18 -14.61 -2.50
CA LEU A 33 18.32 -14.25 -3.63
C LEU A 33 18.37 -15.21 -4.83
N HIS A 34 19.48 -15.93 -5.00
CA HIS A 34 19.66 -16.89 -6.10
C HIS A 34 18.86 -18.19 -5.92
N VAL A 35 18.28 -18.44 -4.74
CA VAL A 35 17.59 -19.70 -4.40
C VAL A 35 16.06 -19.58 -4.50
N SER A 36 15.48 -18.38 -4.28
CA SER A 36 14.04 -18.20 -4.14
C SER A 36 13.50 -17.04 -4.99
N TYR A 37 12.99 -17.36 -6.18
CA TYR A 37 12.34 -16.38 -7.06
C TYR A 37 11.08 -15.76 -6.43
N GLU A 38 10.40 -16.50 -5.55
CA GLU A 38 9.22 -16.06 -4.82
C GLU A 38 9.55 -14.96 -3.81
N GLN A 39 10.72 -15.05 -3.17
CA GLN A 39 11.22 -14.03 -2.26
C GLN A 39 11.57 -12.75 -3.01
N LEU A 40 12.30 -12.90 -4.13
CA LEU A 40 12.63 -11.76 -4.99
C LEU A 40 11.36 -11.06 -5.49
N GLY A 41 10.36 -11.84 -5.93
CA GLY A 41 9.06 -11.31 -6.35
C GLY A 41 8.36 -10.51 -5.25
N HIS A 42 8.36 -11.02 -4.01
CA HIS A 42 7.78 -10.33 -2.86
C HIS A 42 8.52 -9.03 -2.53
N GLN A 43 9.85 -9.02 -2.57
CA GLN A 43 10.66 -7.82 -2.36
C GLN A 43 10.40 -6.75 -3.43
N VAL A 44 10.35 -7.14 -4.71
CA VAL A 44 10.07 -6.22 -5.81
C VAL A 44 8.70 -5.56 -5.63
N VAL A 45 7.68 -6.33 -5.25
CA VAL A 45 6.34 -5.79 -4.96
C VAL A 45 6.36 -4.82 -3.76
N CYS A 46 7.07 -5.16 -2.69
CA CYS A 46 7.21 -4.28 -1.52
C CYS A 46 7.94 -2.97 -1.87
N VAL A 47 9.03 -3.03 -2.61
CA VAL A 47 9.78 -1.84 -3.08
C VAL A 47 8.92 -0.99 -4.02
N GLY A 48 8.22 -1.61 -4.97
CA GLY A 48 7.31 -0.91 -5.87
C GLY A 48 6.17 -0.21 -5.11
N THR A 49 5.60 -0.88 -4.11
CA THR A 49 4.57 -0.32 -3.23
C THR A 49 5.12 0.87 -2.46
N ALA A 50 6.32 0.74 -1.87
CA ALA A 50 6.97 1.83 -1.16
C ALA A 50 7.21 3.05 -2.06
N TYR A 51 7.72 2.84 -3.27
CA TYR A 51 7.98 3.90 -4.24
C TYR A 51 6.72 4.68 -4.58
N ILE A 52 5.63 3.97 -4.92
CA ILE A 52 4.34 4.59 -5.24
C ILE A 52 3.80 5.36 -4.03
N CYS A 53 3.79 4.73 -2.86
CA CYS A 53 3.32 5.36 -1.62
C CYS A 53 4.11 6.64 -1.27
N LEU A 54 5.44 6.62 -1.44
CA LEU A 54 6.30 7.75 -1.15
C LEU A 54 6.03 8.92 -2.11
N ILE A 55 5.92 8.64 -3.42
CA ILE A 55 5.56 9.66 -4.41
C ILE A 55 4.22 10.32 -4.05
N TYR A 56 3.20 9.53 -3.73
CA TYR A 56 1.87 10.08 -3.43
C TYR A 56 1.80 10.75 -2.06
N ALA A 57 2.55 10.30 -1.06
CA ALA A 57 2.70 10.99 0.21
C ALA A 57 3.29 12.39 -0.01
N MET A 58 4.44 12.47 -0.69
CA MET A 58 5.09 13.75 -1.01
C MET A 58 4.23 14.64 -1.91
N SER A 59 3.44 14.05 -2.81
CA SER A 59 2.59 14.82 -3.73
C SER A 59 1.58 15.72 -3.02
N THR A 60 1.15 15.33 -1.82
CA THR A 60 0.21 16.12 -1.01
C THR A 60 0.82 17.45 -0.56
N TRP A 61 2.14 17.47 -0.36
CA TRP A 61 2.90 18.62 0.14
C TRP A 61 3.53 19.44 -0.98
N LEU A 62 4.09 18.77 -1.99
CA LEU A 62 4.84 19.42 -3.08
C LEU A 62 3.94 19.92 -4.22
N TYR A 63 2.89 19.18 -4.56
CA TYR A 63 2.04 19.52 -5.71
C TYR A 63 0.72 20.13 -5.27
N HIS A 64 0.76 21.42 -4.90
CA HIS A 64 -0.47 22.21 -4.78
C HIS A 64 -0.95 22.65 -6.17
N SER A 65 -1.45 21.71 -6.98
CA SER A 65 -2.10 22.09 -8.24
C SER A 65 -3.37 22.91 -7.93
N ASN A 66 -3.41 24.14 -8.45
CA ASN A 66 -4.53 25.07 -8.29
C ASN A 66 -5.79 24.65 -9.05
N TYR A 67 -5.67 23.74 -10.03
CA TYR A 67 -6.80 23.34 -10.86
C TYR A 67 -7.62 22.20 -10.22
N SER A 68 -8.91 22.46 -10.00
CA SER A 68 -9.87 21.51 -9.41
C SER A 68 -10.03 20.22 -10.23
N ARG A 69 -10.03 20.33 -11.57
CA ARG A 69 -10.15 19.20 -12.49
C ARG A 69 -8.95 18.25 -12.38
N THR A 70 -7.74 18.79 -12.42
CA THR A 70 -6.50 18.02 -12.29
C THR A 70 -6.44 17.27 -10.95
N ARG A 71 -6.92 17.90 -9.88
CA ARG A 71 -7.00 17.28 -8.55
C ARG A 71 -7.92 16.06 -8.50
N LEU A 72 -9.05 16.07 -9.21
CA LEU A 72 -9.93 14.91 -9.30
C LEU A 72 -9.27 13.77 -10.09
N HIS A 73 -8.66 14.08 -11.24
CA HIS A 73 -7.96 13.09 -12.04
C HIS A 73 -6.83 12.42 -11.25
N MET A 74 -5.99 13.20 -10.55
CA MET A 74 -4.94 12.64 -9.69
C MET A 74 -5.49 11.70 -8.61
N ARG A 75 -6.63 12.04 -7.99
CA ARG A 75 -7.28 11.17 -6.99
C ARG A 75 -7.80 9.87 -7.58
N LEU A 76 -8.37 9.90 -8.79
CA LEU A 76 -8.84 8.70 -9.48
C LEU A 76 -7.67 7.78 -9.86
N VAL A 77 -6.57 8.35 -10.36
CA VAL A 77 -5.34 7.59 -10.64
C VAL A 77 -4.79 6.98 -9.36
N LEU A 78 -4.76 7.73 -8.25
CA LEU A 78 -4.32 7.19 -6.96
C LEU A 78 -5.18 6.01 -6.50
N VAL A 79 -6.51 6.08 -6.64
CA VAL A 79 -7.40 4.95 -6.31
C VAL A 79 -7.10 3.74 -7.19
N ALA A 80 -6.90 3.93 -8.50
CA ALA A 80 -6.54 2.84 -9.41
C ALA A 80 -5.18 2.22 -9.04
N MET A 81 -4.18 3.03 -8.72
CA MET A 81 -2.86 2.56 -8.28
C MET A 81 -2.96 1.78 -6.96
N ILE A 82 -3.77 2.22 -6.00
CA ILE A 82 -3.98 1.50 -4.75
C ILE A 82 -4.63 0.14 -4.98
N LEU A 83 -5.64 0.05 -5.85
CA LEU A 83 -6.26 -1.23 -6.21
C LEU A 83 -5.23 -2.20 -6.81
N ILE A 84 -4.41 -1.71 -7.74
CA ILE A 84 -3.33 -2.49 -8.34
C ILE A 84 -2.34 -2.95 -7.25
N MET A 85 -1.89 -2.04 -6.39
CA MET A 85 -0.97 -2.38 -5.29
C MET A 85 -1.56 -3.43 -4.34
N ILE A 86 -2.85 -3.34 -3.97
CA ILE A 86 -3.50 -4.34 -3.13
C ILE A 86 -3.48 -5.71 -3.81
N LEU A 87 -3.85 -5.79 -5.10
CA LEU A 87 -3.84 -7.05 -5.84
C LEU A 87 -2.43 -7.67 -5.89
N PHE A 88 -1.41 -6.87 -6.21
CA PHE A 88 -0.04 -7.35 -6.26
C PHE A 88 0.49 -7.78 -4.88
N ASN A 89 0.18 -7.04 -3.80
CA ASN A 89 0.59 -7.42 -2.45
C ASN A 89 -0.12 -8.70 -1.98
N CYS A 90 -1.41 -8.87 -2.29
CA CYS A 90 -2.13 -10.10 -1.97
C CYS A 90 -1.53 -11.30 -2.73
N ALA A 91 -1.30 -11.15 -4.03
CA ALA A 91 -0.70 -12.19 -4.86
C ALA A 91 0.72 -12.54 -4.38
N SER A 92 1.58 -11.54 -4.14
CA SER A 92 2.95 -11.77 -3.68
C SER A 92 3.00 -12.40 -2.29
N THR A 93 2.12 -11.99 -1.38
CA THR A 93 2.02 -12.59 -0.04
C THR A 93 1.56 -14.04 -0.11
N TYR A 94 0.62 -14.35 -0.99
CA TYR A 94 0.17 -15.73 -1.23
C TYR A 94 1.31 -16.60 -1.78
N TYR A 95 2.00 -16.14 -2.83
CA TYR A 95 3.13 -16.87 -3.40
C TYR A 95 4.31 -16.98 -2.42
N PHE A 96 4.57 -15.96 -1.60
CA PHE A 96 5.59 -16.02 -0.57
C PHE A 96 5.24 -17.03 0.52
N LEU A 97 3.95 -17.08 0.93
CA LEU A 97 3.48 -18.07 1.90
C LEU A 97 3.66 -19.50 1.36
N THR A 98 3.27 -19.76 0.11
CA THR A 98 3.38 -21.07 -0.54
C THR A 98 4.81 -21.44 -0.92
N GLY A 99 5.60 -20.50 -1.43
CA GLY A 99 6.97 -20.73 -1.89
C GLY A 99 7.98 -20.88 -0.75
N VAL A 100 7.85 -20.05 0.31
CA VAL A 100 8.71 -20.16 1.50
C VAL A 100 8.17 -21.18 2.50
N SER A 101 6.92 -21.63 2.38
CA SER A 101 6.59 -22.96 2.90
C SER A 101 7.31 -23.98 2.02
N PHE A 102 8.58 -24.24 2.34
CA PHE A 102 9.24 -25.49 1.99
C PHE A 102 8.48 -26.70 2.59
N SER A 103 7.15 -26.70 2.75
CA SER A 103 6.39 -27.88 3.18
C SER A 103 6.69 -29.09 2.29
N LYS A 104 7.02 -28.87 1.01
CA LYS A 104 7.44 -29.97 0.13
C LYS A 104 8.87 -30.48 0.36
N LEU A 105 9.77 -29.71 0.98
CA LEU A 105 11.16 -30.13 1.25
C LEU A 105 11.45 -30.37 2.74
N GLY A 106 10.80 -29.66 3.65
CA GLY A 106 10.93 -29.80 5.10
C GLY A 106 10.39 -31.13 5.62
N ASP A 107 9.45 -31.75 4.90
CA ASP A 107 9.03 -33.13 5.18
C ASP A 107 10.08 -34.16 4.72
N SER A 108 11.04 -33.78 3.87
CA SER A 108 12.05 -34.68 3.30
C SER A 108 13.47 -34.47 3.85
N MET A 109 13.79 -33.31 4.40
CA MET A 109 15.06 -33.02 5.05
C MET A 109 14.79 -32.21 6.30
N GLU A 110 15.54 -32.49 7.37
CA GLU A 110 15.61 -31.72 8.64
C GLU A 110 16.15 -30.28 8.44
N LEU A 111 15.69 -29.56 7.42
CA LEU A 111 15.98 -28.16 7.14
C LEU A 111 15.48 -27.24 8.27
N ILE A 112 14.60 -27.72 9.15
CA ILE A 112 14.20 -27.02 10.39
C ILE A 112 15.43 -26.71 11.27
N PHE A 113 16.47 -27.55 11.25
CA PHE A 113 17.73 -27.28 11.96
C PHE A 113 18.65 -26.29 11.21
N LEU A 114 18.55 -26.20 9.88
CA LEU A 114 19.35 -25.28 9.05
C LEU A 114 18.82 -23.84 9.11
N PHE A 115 17.51 -23.68 9.24
CA PHE A 115 16.90 -22.38 9.46
C PHE A 115 17.06 -21.98 10.93
N SER A 116 18.03 -21.10 11.20
CA SER A 116 18.14 -20.39 12.48
C SER A 116 16.77 -19.89 12.93
N SER A 117 16.51 -19.83 14.23
CA SER A 117 15.30 -19.22 14.81
C SER A 117 14.99 -17.84 14.22
N PHE A 118 16.04 -17.13 13.77
CA PHE A 118 15.96 -15.88 13.03
C PHE A 118 15.22 -15.99 11.68
N ALA A 119 15.40 -17.05 10.90
CA ALA A 119 14.75 -17.25 9.61
C ALA A 119 13.23 -17.48 9.77
N MET A 120 12.84 -18.28 10.78
CA MET A 120 11.42 -18.48 11.10
C MET A 120 10.77 -17.21 11.64
N ALA A 121 11.47 -16.46 12.51
CA ALA A 121 11.01 -15.18 13.02
C ALA A 121 10.90 -14.11 11.91
N SER A 122 11.88 -14.00 11.02
CA SER A 122 11.84 -13.05 9.91
C SER A 122 10.73 -13.35 8.92
N LYS A 123 10.47 -14.64 8.62
CA LYS A 123 9.31 -15.06 7.80
C LYS A 123 7.98 -14.61 8.43
N SER A 124 7.79 -14.86 9.73
CA SER A 124 6.53 -14.50 10.41
C SER A 124 6.34 -12.98 10.50
N VAL A 125 7.43 -12.25 10.75
CA VAL A 125 7.43 -10.78 10.73
C VAL A 125 7.15 -10.25 9.32
N SER A 126 7.75 -10.83 8.27
CA SER A 126 7.52 -10.41 6.88
C SER A 126 6.06 -10.58 6.45
N LEU A 127 5.46 -11.73 6.78
CA LEU A 127 4.05 -11.99 6.52
C LEU A 127 3.13 -11.03 7.28
N SER A 128 3.42 -10.77 8.56
CA SER A 128 2.61 -9.84 9.35
C SER A 128 2.72 -8.40 8.85
N MET A 129 3.92 -7.93 8.47
CA MET A 129 4.14 -6.62 7.85
C MET A 129 3.40 -6.49 6.52
N SER A 130 3.37 -7.56 5.70
CA SER A 130 2.64 -7.58 4.44
C SER A 130 1.13 -7.49 4.67
N ALA A 131 0.60 -8.25 5.63
CA ALA A 131 -0.82 -8.19 6.02
C ALA A 131 -1.21 -6.80 6.54
N ILE A 132 -0.41 -6.21 7.42
CA ILE A 132 -0.62 -4.85 7.94
C ILE A 132 -0.61 -3.83 6.79
N SER A 133 0.32 -3.95 5.84
CA SER A 133 0.41 -3.06 4.68
C SER A 133 -0.86 -3.12 3.83
N VAL A 134 -1.38 -4.32 3.55
CA VAL A 134 -2.65 -4.50 2.82
C VAL A 134 -3.82 -3.87 3.58
N VAL A 135 -3.92 -4.08 4.89
CA VAL A 135 -4.98 -3.48 5.72
C VAL A 135 -4.91 -1.95 5.68
N ILE A 136 -3.72 -1.36 5.82
CA ILE A 136 -3.55 0.09 5.73
C ILE A 136 -3.94 0.61 4.34
N LEU A 137 -3.56 -0.08 3.26
CA LEU A 137 -3.95 0.30 1.89
C LEU A 137 -5.48 0.29 1.71
N ILE A 138 -6.18 -0.69 2.28
CA ILE A 138 -7.66 -0.74 2.27
C ILE A 138 -8.24 0.46 3.01
N VAL A 139 -7.72 0.80 4.19
CA VAL A 139 -8.15 1.97 4.96
C VAL A 139 -7.94 3.25 4.16
N ILE A 140 -6.78 3.43 3.52
CA ILE A 140 -6.49 4.58 2.66
C ILE A 140 -7.48 4.65 1.50
N MET A 141 -7.77 3.51 0.85
CA MET A 141 -8.72 3.44 -0.25
C MET A 141 -10.12 3.91 0.19
N VAL A 142 -10.61 3.43 1.33
CA VAL A 142 -11.90 3.86 1.90
C VAL A 142 -11.91 5.37 2.17
N LEU A 143 -10.85 5.90 2.79
CA LEU A 143 -10.72 7.34 3.06
C LEU A 143 -10.73 8.18 1.78
N LEU A 144 -10.08 7.72 0.71
CA LEU A 144 -10.07 8.40 -0.59
C LEU A 144 -11.46 8.39 -1.23
N ILE A 145 -12.14 7.24 -1.27
CA ILE A 145 -13.49 7.11 -1.83
C ILE A 145 -14.45 8.05 -1.10
N VAL A 146 -14.46 8.02 0.25
CA VAL A 146 -15.28 8.92 1.06
C VAL A 146 -14.97 10.38 0.76
N THR A 147 -13.69 10.74 0.61
CA THR A 147 -13.27 12.11 0.29
C THR A 147 -13.73 12.54 -1.11
N ILE A 148 -13.69 11.66 -2.10
CA ILE A 148 -14.18 11.93 -3.46
C ILE A 148 -15.71 12.13 -3.44
N ILE A 149 -16.46 11.22 -2.80
CA ILE A 149 -17.92 11.29 -2.71
C ILE A 149 -18.37 12.57 -2.01
N GLN A 150 -17.76 12.91 -0.86
CA GLN A 150 -18.11 14.12 -0.14
C GLN A 150 -17.77 15.39 -0.94
N SER A 151 -16.64 15.40 -1.65
CA SER A 151 -16.27 16.52 -2.53
C SER A 151 -17.29 16.70 -3.65
N HIS A 152 -17.76 15.60 -4.25
CA HIS A 152 -18.77 15.65 -5.30
C HIS A 152 -20.13 16.12 -4.78
N ARG A 153 -20.56 15.63 -3.61
CA ARG A 153 -21.80 16.07 -2.96
C ARG A 153 -21.78 17.56 -2.61
N ARG A 154 -20.65 18.09 -2.13
CA ARG A 154 -20.49 19.53 -1.85
C ARG A 154 -20.63 20.35 -3.14
N HIS A 155 -19.90 19.98 -4.19
CA HIS A 155 -19.96 20.70 -5.45
C HIS A 155 -21.36 20.69 -6.10
N LYS A 156 -22.10 19.58 -5.99
CA LYS A 156 -23.49 19.50 -6.44
C LYS A 156 -24.40 20.44 -5.64
N ARG A 157 -24.24 20.53 -4.32
CA ARG A 157 -25.02 21.46 -3.47
C ARG A 157 -24.73 22.91 -3.81
N ASP A 158 -23.46 23.27 -4.02
CA ASP A 158 -23.07 24.64 -4.35
C ASP A 158 -23.60 25.06 -5.72
N ARG A 159 -23.57 24.16 -6.71
CA ARG A 159 -24.16 24.40 -8.03
C ARG A 159 -25.68 24.59 -7.96
N MET A 160 -26.39 23.82 -7.14
CA MET A 160 -27.84 23.98 -6.95
C MET A 160 -28.16 25.34 -6.33
N ARG A 161 -27.43 25.76 -5.29
CA ARG A 161 -27.61 27.09 -4.68
C ARG A 161 -27.35 28.23 -5.65
N TYR A 162 -26.33 28.10 -6.50
CA TYR A 162 -26.03 29.09 -7.54
C TYR A 162 -27.19 29.21 -8.55
N LEU A 163 -27.73 28.07 -9.01
CA LEU A 163 -28.87 28.06 -9.93
C LEU A 163 -30.15 28.62 -9.28
N GLU A 164 -30.36 28.38 -7.99
CA GLU A 164 -31.46 28.99 -7.23
C GLU A 164 -31.30 30.51 -7.10
N SER A 165 -30.08 31.00 -6.83
CA SER A 165 -29.80 32.44 -6.75
C SER A 165 -29.94 33.19 -8.07
N GLN A 166 -29.84 32.51 -9.22
CA GLN A 166 -30.06 33.12 -10.54
C GLN A 166 -31.54 33.19 -10.95
N LYS A 167 -32.44 32.51 -10.22
CA LYS A 167 -33.88 32.54 -10.49
C LYS A 167 -34.60 33.66 -9.73
N GLN A 168 -33.95 34.26 -8.74
CA GLN A 168 -34.46 35.42 -7.98
C GLN A 168 -34.00 36.70 -8.64
#